data_AF-A0A7X5ULU2-F1
#
_entry.id   AF-A0A7X5ULU2-F1
#
_cell.length_a   1.000
_cell.length_b   1.000
_cell.length_c   1.000
_cell.angle_alpha   90.00
_cell.angle_beta   90.00
_cell.angle_gamma   90.00
#
_symmetry.space_group_name_H-M   'P 1'
#
loop_
_entity.id
_entity.type
_entity.pdbx_description
1 polymer ?
#
loop_
_entity_poly.entity_id
_entity_poly.type
_entity_poly.pdbx_seq_one_letter_code
_entity_poly.pdbx_strand_id
1 'polypeptide(L)'
;MEEPPYVDDVAHGIDLDPDNGIGLLIIACAAGEPKHLESPDFEVLEGPHQDEVDGRYWLYLVQLRDGLTFKSGEVVGYWECGGETPGGGEAPGGGAPVAPVPGSDDAGDWQEENGGDAQVEFAPRGGVETGFGGTARG
;
A
#
# COMPACT_ATOMS: atom_id res chain seq x y z
N MET A 1 20.03 -5.57 0.55
CA MET A 1 18.88 -6.49 0.58
C MET A 1 18.34 -6.49 -0.84
N GLU A 2 18.23 -7.65 -1.50
CA GLU A 2 17.63 -7.71 -2.84
C GLU A 2 16.13 -7.43 -2.69
N GLU A 3 15.56 -6.51 -3.48
CA GLU A 3 14.12 -6.32 -3.54
C GLU A 3 13.46 -7.65 -3.96
N PRO A 4 12.37 -8.06 -3.28
CA PRO A 4 11.67 -9.26 -3.70
C PRO A 4 11.21 -9.11 -5.16
N PRO A 5 11.14 -10.23 -5.91
CA PRO A 5 10.67 -10.17 -7.28
C PRO A 5 9.25 -9.61 -7.32
N TYR A 6 8.99 -8.75 -8.30
CA TYR A 6 7.66 -8.22 -8.57
C TYR A 6 6.65 -9.35 -8.76
N VAL A 7 5.49 -9.23 -8.11
CA VAL A 7 4.33 -10.09 -8.28
C VAL A 7 3.19 -9.21 -8.78
N ASP A 8 2.59 -9.59 -9.90
CA ASP A 8 1.43 -8.89 -10.45
C ASP A 8 0.16 -9.34 -9.72
N ASP A 9 -0.87 -8.50 -9.79
CA ASP A 9 -2.23 -8.83 -9.35
C ASP A 9 -2.34 -9.18 -7.86
N VAL A 10 -1.58 -8.44 -7.05
CA VAL A 10 -1.57 -8.50 -5.58
C VAL A 10 -1.77 -7.10 -4.99
N ALA A 11 -2.28 -7.06 -3.76
CA ALA A 11 -2.48 -5.82 -3.04
C ALA A 11 -1.71 -5.79 -1.72
N HIS A 12 -1.23 -4.60 -1.38
CA HIS A 12 -0.57 -4.28 -0.13
C HIS A 12 -1.25 -3.10 0.56
N GLY A 13 -1.16 -3.07 1.89
CA GLY A 13 -1.79 -2.05 2.70
C GLY A 13 -0.83 -1.43 3.71
N ILE A 14 -0.99 -0.13 3.96
CA ILE A 14 -0.31 0.63 5.00
C ILE A 14 -1.37 1.38 5.82
N ASP A 15 -1.40 1.19 7.13
CA ASP A 15 -2.22 2.01 8.01
C ASP A 15 -1.56 3.39 8.17
N LEU A 16 -2.25 4.44 7.74
CA LEU A 16 -1.77 5.83 7.79
C LEU A 16 -2.30 6.59 9.01
N ASP A 17 -3.51 6.26 9.44
CA ASP A 17 -4.10 6.76 10.69
C ASP A 17 -4.93 5.62 11.27
N PRO A 18 -4.33 4.76 12.11
CA PRO A 18 -5.00 3.58 12.65
C PRO A 18 -6.15 3.93 13.61
N ASP A 19 -6.11 5.11 14.24
CA ASP A 19 -7.16 5.56 15.15
C ASP A 19 -8.43 5.97 14.39
N ASN A 20 -8.27 6.52 13.19
CA ASN A 20 -9.38 6.89 12.31
C ASN A 20 -9.63 5.90 11.17
N GLY A 21 -8.85 4.81 11.07
CA GLY A 21 -8.98 3.78 10.04
C GLY A 21 -8.53 4.21 8.63
N ILE A 22 -7.72 5.26 8.50
CA ILE A 22 -7.21 5.69 7.19
C ILE A 22 -6.03 4.82 6.78
N GLY A 23 -6.02 4.38 5.53
CA GLY A 23 -4.96 3.56 4.98
C GLY A 23 -4.62 3.88 3.54
N LEU A 24 -3.43 3.47 3.12
CA LEU A 24 -2.99 3.46 1.73
C LEU A 24 -3.09 2.02 1.21
N LEU A 25 -3.88 1.83 0.17
CA LEU A 25 -3.94 0.58 -0.58
C LEU A 25 -3.05 0.71 -1.82
N ILE A 26 -2.18 -0.26 -2.04
CA ILE A 26 -1.26 -0.34 -3.17
C ILE A 26 -1.59 -1.61 -3.94
N ILE A 27 -2.00 -1.48 -5.20
CA ILE A 27 -2.29 -2.63 -6.08
C ILE A 27 -1.19 -2.72 -7.14
N ALA A 28 -0.54 -3.88 -7.23
CA ALA A 28 0.37 -4.21 -8.31
C ALA A 28 -0.45 -4.65 -9.52
N CYS A 29 -0.38 -3.86 -10.60
CA CYS A 29 -1.17 -4.06 -11.81
C CYS A 29 -0.39 -3.62 -13.05
N ALA A 30 0.36 -4.54 -13.66
CA ALA A 30 1.23 -4.23 -14.80
C ALA A 30 0.48 -3.89 -16.09
N ALA A 31 -0.76 -4.38 -16.23
CA ALA A 31 -1.58 -4.19 -17.43
C ALA A 31 -2.23 -2.79 -17.52
N GLY A 32 -2.14 -1.98 -16.47
CA GLY A 32 -2.75 -0.65 -16.37
C GLY A 32 -3.59 -0.48 -15.12
N GLU A 33 -4.42 0.55 -15.10
CA GLU A 33 -5.27 0.91 -13.96
C GLU A 33 -6.16 -0.26 -13.50
N PRO A 34 -6.15 -0.63 -12.20
CA PRO A 34 -7.06 -1.62 -11.65
C PRO A 34 -8.51 -1.19 -11.80
N LYS A 35 -9.36 -2.10 -12.23
CA LYS A 35 -10.80 -1.87 -12.40
C LYS A 35 -11.60 -2.58 -11.33
N HIS A 36 -12.84 -2.12 -11.14
CA HIS A 36 -13.82 -2.76 -10.26
C HIS A 36 -13.29 -2.96 -8.84
N LEU A 37 -12.54 -1.98 -8.32
CA LEU A 37 -12.05 -2.02 -6.94
C LEU A 37 -13.21 -1.94 -5.96
N GLU A 38 -13.46 -3.02 -5.23
CA GLU A 38 -14.51 -3.13 -4.22
C GLU A 38 -13.98 -3.87 -2.99
N SER A 39 -14.56 -3.61 -1.82
CA SER A 39 -14.23 -4.33 -0.59
C SER A 39 -15.37 -4.23 0.44
N PRO A 40 -15.63 -5.29 1.23
CA PRO A 40 -16.47 -5.18 2.43
C PRO A 40 -15.76 -4.43 3.58
N ASP A 41 -14.43 -4.41 3.57
CA ASP A 41 -13.55 -4.04 4.68
C ASP A 41 -13.02 -2.61 4.58
N PHE A 42 -13.16 -1.97 3.42
CA PHE A 42 -12.84 -0.56 3.25
C PHE A 42 -13.70 0.13 2.20
N GLU A 43 -13.68 1.46 2.23
CA GLU A 43 -14.21 2.33 1.19
C GLU A 43 -13.06 3.12 0.56
N VAL A 44 -13.09 3.29 -0.76
CA VAL A 44 -12.11 4.14 -1.46
C VAL A 44 -12.49 5.59 -1.27
N LEU A 45 -11.57 6.38 -0.72
CA LEU A 45 -11.70 7.83 -0.55
C LEU A 45 -11.10 8.58 -1.74
N GLU A 46 -9.95 8.12 -2.24
CA GLU A 46 -9.19 8.76 -3.32
C GLU A 46 -8.42 7.73 -4.17
N GLY A 47 -8.04 8.14 -5.38
CA GLY A 47 -7.35 7.33 -6.39
C GLY A 47 -8.27 6.93 -7.55
N PRO A 48 -7.76 6.10 -8.48
CA PRO A 48 -6.39 5.58 -8.56
C PRO A 48 -5.35 6.65 -8.88
N HIS A 49 -4.20 6.58 -8.23
CA HIS A 49 -2.98 7.32 -8.60
C HIS A 49 -1.90 6.34 -9.03
N GLN A 50 -1.27 6.55 -10.18
CA GLN A 50 -0.17 5.71 -10.62
C GLN A 50 1.12 6.12 -9.92
N ASP A 51 1.90 5.16 -9.44
CA ASP A 51 3.24 5.45 -8.90
C ASP A 51 4.15 6.04 -9.98
N GLU A 52 4.84 7.13 -9.66
CA GLU A 52 5.66 7.87 -10.62
C GLU A 52 7.01 7.20 -10.92
N VAL A 53 7.48 6.31 -10.04
CA VAL A 53 8.78 5.62 -10.15
C VAL A 53 8.62 4.28 -10.85
N ASP A 54 7.56 3.54 -10.52
CA ASP A 54 7.20 2.25 -11.08
C ASP A 54 5.71 2.19 -11.41
N GLY A 55 5.37 2.53 -12.67
CA GLY A 55 4.00 2.59 -13.16
C GLY A 55 3.22 1.27 -13.18
N ARG A 56 3.77 0.20 -12.60
CA ARG A 56 3.05 -1.04 -12.29
C ARG A 56 2.28 -0.96 -10.97
N TYR A 57 2.50 0.05 -10.13
CA TYR A 57 1.80 0.22 -8.86
C TYR A 57 0.76 1.33 -8.93
N TRP A 58 -0.36 1.08 -8.25
CA TRP A 58 -1.51 1.98 -8.19
C TRP A 58 -1.92 2.19 -6.73
N LEU A 59 -2.02 3.46 -6.35
CA LEU A 59 -2.25 3.90 -4.99
C LEU A 59 -3.68 4.41 -4.83
N TYR A 60 -4.31 4.03 -3.72
CA TYR A 60 -5.64 4.47 -3.31
C TYR A 60 -5.61 4.86 -1.84
N LEU A 61 -6.23 6.00 -1.52
CA LEU A 61 -6.54 6.32 -0.14
C LEU A 61 -7.85 5.62 0.22
N VAL A 62 -7.85 4.86 1.32
CA VAL A 62 -9.01 4.09 1.77
C VAL A 62 -9.36 4.38 3.22
N GLN A 63 -10.64 4.21 3.53
CA GLN A 63 -11.19 4.19 4.88
C GLN A 63 -11.52 2.75 5.23
N LEU A 64 -10.72 2.14 6.11
CA LEU A 64 -11.01 0.84 6.70
C LEU A 64 -12.27 0.93 7.58
N ARG A 65 -13.03 -0.16 7.66
CA ARG A 65 -14.14 -0.30 8.62
C ARG A 65 -13.61 -0.32 10.05
N ASP A 66 -14.44 0.10 11.00
CA ASP A 66 -14.10 0.19 12.43
C ASP A 66 -13.41 -1.09 12.96
N GLY A 67 -12.22 -0.90 13.51
CA GLY A 67 -11.44 -1.98 14.14
C GLY A 67 -10.64 -2.85 13.17
N LEU A 68 -10.71 -2.60 11.86
CA LEU A 68 -9.85 -3.25 10.87
C LEU A 68 -8.54 -2.49 10.68
N THR A 69 -7.49 -3.25 10.39
CA THR A 69 -6.14 -2.77 10.09
C THR A 69 -5.51 -3.73 9.10
N PHE A 70 -4.68 -3.21 8.19
CA PHE A 70 -3.94 -4.09 7.28
C PHE A 70 -2.98 -5.03 8.02
N LYS A 71 -2.50 -4.64 9.20
CA LYS A 71 -1.64 -5.48 10.06
C LYS A 71 -2.29 -6.79 10.49
N SER A 72 -3.62 -6.86 10.56
CA SER A 72 -4.29 -8.10 10.96
C SER A 72 -4.24 -9.17 9.86
N GLY A 73 -4.02 -8.76 8.60
CA GLY A 73 -4.05 -9.64 7.44
C GLY A 73 -5.45 -10.17 7.09
N GLU A 74 -6.50 -9.56 7.67
CA GLU A 74 -7.89 -9.98 7.46
C GLU A 74 -8.61 -9.15 6.40
N VAL A 75 -8.04 -8.00 6.01
CA VAL A 75 -8.63 -7.10 5.01
C VAL A 75 -8.57 -7.75 3.63
N VAL A 76 -9.71 -7.81 2.95
CA VAL A 76 -9.81 -8.32 1.58
C VAL A 76 -10.30 -7.26 0.60
N GLY A 77 -9.96 -7.43 -0.68
CA GLY A 77 -10.41 -6.56 -1.77
C GLY A 77 -10.65 -7.34 -3.05
N TYR A 78 -11.40 -6.73 -3.96
CA TYR A 78 -11.72 -7.25 -5.27
C TYR A 78 -11.26 -6.23 -6.29
N TRP A 79 -10.57 -6.66 -7.33
CA TRP A 79 -10.13 -5.81 -8.43
C TRP A 79 -9.82 -6.68 -9.65
N GLU A 80 -9.73 -6.02 -10.79
CA GLU A 80 -9.32 -6.62 -12.05
C GLU A 80 -8.10 -5.89 -12.59
N CYS A 81 -7.00 -6.64 -12.73
CA CYS A 81 -5.90 -6.24 -13.58
C CYS A 81 -6.17 -6.69 -15.01
N GLY A 82 -5.83 -5.86 -16.00
CA GLY A 82 -6.17 -6.05 -17.43
C GLY A 82 -5.61 -7.32 -18.13
N GLY A 83 -5.15 -8.32 -17.36
CA GLY A 83 -4.80 -9.66 -17.81
C GLY A 83 -5.98 -10.65 -17.80
N GLU A 84 -5.67 -11.91 -18.10
CA GLU A 84 -6.64 -12.99 -18.33
C GLU A 84 -7.19 -13.63 -17.04
N THR A 85 -6.58 -13.32 -15.89
CA THR A 85 -6.95 -13.82 -14.56
C THR A 85 -7.28 -12.66 -13.63
N PRO A 86 -8.43 -12.66 -12.93
CA PRO A 86 -8.78 -11.66 -11.95
C PRO A 86 -8.14 -11.99 -10.58
N GLY A 87 -7.12 -11.26 -10.16
CA GLY A 87 -6.44 -11.52 -8.89
C GLY A 87 -7.25 -11.15 -7.67
N GLY A 88 -8.23 -10.26 -7.78
CA GLY A 88 -9.13 -9.91 -6.68
C GLY A 88 -10.34 -10.83 -6.49
N GLY A 89 -10.55 -11.83 -7.34
CA GLY A 89 -11.83 -12.58 -7.41
C GLY A 89 -11.79 -14.05 -7.01
N GLU A 90 -10.62 -14.67 -6.82
CA GLU A 90 -10.51 -16.14 -6.71
C GLU A 90 -10.17 -16.67 -5.30
N ALA A 91 -10.14 -15.82 -4.26
CA ALA A 91 -9.82 -16.28 -2.91
C ALA A 91 -11.05 -16.92 -2.22
N PRO A 92 -10.86 -18.02 -1.46
CA PRO A 92 -11.94 -18.70 -0.76
C PRO A 92 -12.45 -17.84 0.41
N GLY A 93 -13.52 -17.08 0.18
CA GLY A 93 -14.13 -16.22 1.20
C GLY A 93 -14.72 -14.92 0.66
N GLY A 94 -14.38 -14.54 -0.57
CA GLY A 94 -14.88 -13.30 -1.11
C GLY A 94 -13.87 -12.67 -2.05
N GLY A 95 -12.88 -11.95 -1.54
CA GLY A 95 -11.88 -11.22 -2.33
C GLY A 95 -10.46 -11.61 -1.93
N ALA A 96 -9.46 -11.07 -2.62
CA ALA A 96 -8.05 -11.33 -2.34
C ALA A 96 -7.54 -10.60 -1.08
N PRO A 97 -6.63 -11.23 -0.31
CA PRO A 97 -6.08 -10.62 0.89
C PRO A 97 -5.20 -9.43 0.53
N VAL A 98 -5.29 -8.37 1.34
CA VAL A 98 -4.37 -7.23 1.29
C VAL A 98 -3.28 -7.45 2.34
N ALA A 99 -2.05 -7.71 1.89
CA ALA A 99 -0.94 -7.99 2.78
C ALA A 99 -0.38 -6.67 3.37
N PRO A 100 -0.07 -6.60 4.68
CA PRO A 100 0.61 -5.43 5.21
C PRO A 100 1.99 -5.27 4.56
N VAL A 101 2.42 -4.03 4.33
CA VAL A 101 3.80 -3.76 3.91
C VAL A 101 4.73 -4.02 5.10
N PRO A 102 5.71 -4.94 5.00
CA PRO A 102 6.64 -5.19 6.10
C PRO A 102 7.40 -3.93 6.51
N GLY A 103 7.41 -3.61 7.80
CA GLY A 103 8.14 -2.45 8.34
C GLY A 103 7.43 -1.11 8.17
N SER A 104 6.16 -1.09 7.73
CA SER A 104 5.35 0.13 7.67
C SER A 104 4.70 0.50 9.01
N ASP A 105 5.24 0.01 10.12
CA ASP A 105 4.62 0.16 11.45
C ASP A 105 4.56 1.61 11.94
N ASP A 106 5.53 2.43 11.53
CA ASP A 106 5.69 3.85 11.89
C ASP A 106 5.13 4.79 10.79
N ALA A 107 4.38 4.26 9.81
CA ALA A 107 3.86 5.08 8.71
C ALA A 107 2.85 6.14 9.18
N GLY A 108 2.16 5.89 10.29
CA GLY A 108 1.26 6.88 10.90
C GLY A 108 1.98 8.11 11.42
N ASP A 109 3.12 7.92 12.10
CA ASP A 109 3.98 9.03 12.57
C ASP A 109 4.46 9.87 11.38
N TRP A 110 4.83 9.22 10.27
CA TRP A 110 5.26 9.91 9.06
C TRP A 110 4.13 10.73 8.39
N GLN A 111 2.89 10.25 8.42
CA GLN A 111 1.74 10.94 7.86
C GLN A 111 1.32 12.16 8.71
N GLU A 112 1.35 12.03 10.03
CA GLU A 112 1.18 13.16 10.96
C GLU A 112 2.23 14.26 10.73
N GLU A 113 3.49 13.88 10.50
CA GLU A 113 4.58 14.83 10.23
C GLU A 113 4.48 15.53 8.86
N ASN A 114 3.76 14.97 7.88
CA ASN A 114 3.62 15.52 6.53
C ASN A 114 2.24 16.17 6.25
N GLY A 115 1.42 16.36 7.28
CA GLY A 115 0.24 17.23 7.21
C GLY A 115 -1.00 16.61 6.56
N GLY A 116 -1.05 15.29 6.40
CA GLY A 116 -2.26 14.58 5.94
C GLY A 116 -2.66 14.80 4.47
N ASP A 117 -1.95 15.67 3.74
CA ASP A 117 -2.06 15.75 2.28
C ASP A 117 -1.29 14.56 1.71
N ALA A 118 -1.98 13.67 0.98
CA ALA A 118 -1.40 12.56 0.25
C ALA A 118 -0.53 13.06 -0.93
N GLN A 119 0.54 13.80 -0.62
CA GLN A 119 1.63 14.08 -1.55
C GLN A 119 2.82 13.26 -1.09
N VAL A 120 2.76 11.97 -1.41
CA VAL A 120 3.80 11.02 -1.02
C VAL A 120 4.63 10.71 -2.25
N GLU A 121 5.73 11.47 -2.41
CA GLU A 121 6.92 10.94 -3.07
C GLU A 121 7.25 9.64 -2.31
N PHE A 122 6.87 8.49 -2.85
CA PHE A 122 7.17 7.19 -2.27
C PHE A 122 8.68 6.93 -2.44
N ALA A 123 9.48 7.52 -1.56
CA ALA A 123 10.85 7.13 -1.35
C ALA A 123 10.88 6.22 -0.10
N PRO A 124 10.98 4.88 -0.25
CA PRO A 124 11.14 4.01 0.91
C PRO A 124 12.37 4.44 1.70
N ARG A 125 12.16 5.06 2.87
CA ARG A 125 13.24 5.43 3.78
C ARG A 125 13.65 4.19 4.57
N GLY A 126 14.59 3.41 4.03
CA GLY A 126 15.14 2.30 4.81
C GLY A 126 16.06 1.33 4.09
N GLY A 127 17.03 1.82 3.31
CA GLY A 127 18.01 0.95 2.68
C GLY A 127 19.36 1.59 2.32
N VAL A 128 19.70 2.76 2.89
CA VAL A 128 21.08 3.25 2.86
C VAL A 128 21.53 3.58 4.28
N GLU A 129 22.60 2.90 4.69
CA GLU A 129 23.26 3.01 5.98
C GLU A 129 23.73 4.45 6.23
N THR A 130 22.91 5.29 6.87
CA THR A 130 23.42 6.52 7.50
C THR A 130 23.98 6.17 8.87
N GLY A 131 25.13 5.48 8.86
CA GLY A 131 26.00 5.37 10.02
C GLY A 131 26.52 6.76 10.40
N PHE A 132 25.90 7.36 11.41
CA PHE A 132 26.30 8.59 12.05
C PHE A 132 27.64 8.41 12.80
N GLY A 133 28.61 9.31 12.60
CA GLY A 133 29.87 9.34 13.37
C GLY A 133 30.87 10.39 12.89
N GLY A 134 30.90 11.55 13.53
CA GLY A 134 31.62 12.75 13.09
C GLY A 134 33.14 12.82 13.32
N THR A 135 33.74 13.75 12.57
CA THR A 135 34.99 14.53 12.79
C THR A 135 36.34 13.81 12.94
N ALA A 136 37.28 14.04 12.01
CA ALA A 136 38.58 14.69 12.25
C ALA A 136 39.41 14.88 10.95
N ARG A 137 40.33 15.86 11.01
CA ARG A 137 41.16 16.47 9.96
C ARG A 137 42.07 15.54 9.15
N GLY A 138 42.36 15.98 7.91
CA GLY A 138 43.56 15.67 7.12
C GLY A 138 43.71 16.70 6.01
#